data_AF-A0A9D5VBX6-F1
#
_entry.id   AF-A0A9D5VBX6-F1
#
_cell.length_a   1.000
_cell.length_b   1.000
_cell.length_c   1.000
_cell.angle_alpha   90.00
_cell.angle_beta   90.00
_cell.angle_gamma   90.00
#
_symmetry.space_group_name_H-M   'P 1'
#
loop_
_entity.id
_entity.type
_entity.pdbx_description
1 polymer ?
#
loop_
_entity_poly.entity_id
_entity_poly.type
_entity_poly.pdbx_seq_one_letter_code
_entity_poly.pdbx_strand_id
1 'polypeptide(L)'
;MPADADFAVLEMGMNHPGELTPLSRMARPHVCVITTIAPAHTEFFSGPADIAKAKAEIYAGAEPGAVAVLNRDIPEYAPLASDAEHAGIERIVGFGEHPDAAFRVLGYTLDATGSEVQAVTPDGELSYRVGIPGRHWVMNSLCVLAAVSAAGGDVSRAADSLSRLAAPSGRGQRFEISVPGGKVLLIDESYNASPEAMRAALAVLAAQPVTAGGRRIAVLGDMLELGDETVERHAELAKATNGADIVCCVGEAMGALWNALPESRRGFAAKTSRDAAQILSRDVGPGDVVMVKGSAGLKMGQIVTALKDADVREEG
;
A
#
# COMPACT_ATOMS: atom_id res chain seq x y z
N MET A 1 -12.12 9.72 19.34
CA MET A 1 -13.35 9.29 18.65
C MET A 1 -14.50 10.17 19.15
N PRO A 2 -15.41 10.63 18.27
CA PRO A 2 -16.62 11.33 18.70
C PRO A 2 -17.42 10.48 19.71
N ALA A 3 -18.07 11.13 20.67
CA ALA A 3 -18.79 10.43 21.74
C ALA A 3 -20.04 9.69 21.25
N ASP A 4 -20.55 10.07 20.08
CA ASP A 4 -21.73 9.55 19.40
C ASP A 4 -21.38 8.57 18.26
N ALA A 5 -20.12 8.15 18.15
CA ALA A 5 -19.72 7.20 17.12
C ALA A 5 -20.26 5.79 17.42
N ASP A 6 -21.08 5.24 16.51
CA ASP A 6 -21.61 3.88 16.59
C ASP A 6 -20.53 2.80 16.31
N PHE A 7 -19.51 3.17 15.51
CA PHE A 7 -18.45 2.25 15.07
C PHE A 7 -17.07 2.88 15.20
N ALA A 8 -16.07 2.04 15.47
CA ALA A 8 -14.65 2.38 15.46
C ALA A 8 -13.89 1.40 14.56
N VAL A 9 -13.14 1.92 13.58
CA VAL A 9 -12.19 1.11 12.78
C VAL A 9 -10.79 1.50 13.21
N LEU A 10 -10.08 0.57 13.84
CA LEU A 10 -8.77 0.81 14.43
C LEU A 10 -7.73 -0.05 13.72
N GLU A 11 -6.80 0.58 12.99
CA GLU A 11 -5.64 -0.10 12.44
C GLU A 11 -4.62 -0.34 13.55
N MET A 12 -4.11 -1.57 13.65
CA MET A 12 -3.05 -1.94 14.59
C MET A 12 -1.86 -2.48 13.81
N GLY A 13 -0.75 -1.75 13.88
CA GLY A 13 0.55 -2.17 13.35
C GLY A 13 1.43 -2.78 14.43
N MET A 14 2.42 -3.56 14.02
CA MET A 14 3.47 -4.07 14.89
C MET A 14 4.78 -4.14 14.12
N ASN A 15 5.87 -3.86 14.81
CA ASN A 15 7.23 -4.11 14.35
C ASN A 15 7.80 -5.38 15.00
N HIS A 16 7.36 -5.70 16.22
CA HIS A 16 7.84 -6.83 17.01
C HIS A 16 6.71 -7.73 17.52
N PRO A 17 6.97 -9.02 17.80
CA PRO A 17 6.06 -9.86 18.56
C PRO A 17 5.72 -9.23 19.92
N GLY A 18 4.47 -9.37 20.35
CA GLY A 18 3.96 -8.88 21.64
C GLY A 18 3.34 -7.48 21.59
N GLU A 19 3.49 -6.73 20.50
CA GLU A 19 3.01 -5.35 20.40
C GLU A 19 1.50 -5.23 20.14
N LEU A 20 0.92 -6.18 19.40
CA LEU A 20 -0.52 -6.18 19.14
C LEU A 20 -1.33 -6.59 20.37
N THR A 21 -0.78 -7.43 21.24
CA THR A 21 -1.46 -7.90 22.45
C THR A 21 -2.01 -6.76 23.33
N PRO A 22 -1.22 -5.77 23.79
CA PRO A 22 -1.73 -4.67 24.59
C PRO A 22 -2.68 -3.74 23.81
N LEU A 23 -2.46 -3.56 22.50
CA LEU A 23 -3.33 -2.74 21.65
C LEU A 23 -4.72 -3.37 21.48
N SER A 24 -4.76 -4.68 21.21
CA SER A 24 -5.99 -5.45 21.10
C SER A 24 -6.78 -5.43 22.41
N ARG A 25 -6.12 -5.68 23.55
CA ARG A 25 -6.75 -5.61 24.88
C ARG A 25 -7.31 -4.24 25.22
N MET A 26 -6.67 -3.18 24.75
CA MET A 26 -7.17 -1.82 24.92
C MET A 26 -8.41 -1.56 24.04
N ALA A 27 -8.37 -2.01 22.79
CA ALA A 27 -9.42 -1.77 21.80
C ALA A 27 -10.67 -2.64 21.99
N ARG A 28 -10.53 -3.82 22.60
CA ARG A 28 -11.61 -4.79 22.82
C ARG A 28 -12.45 -5.06 21.55
N PRO A 29 -11.84 -5.57 20.46
CA PRO A 29 -12.49 -5.65 19.16
C PRO A 29 -13.67 -6.64 19.14
N HIS A 30 -14.76 -6.23 18.48
CA HIS A 30 -15.88 -7.11 18.13
C HIS A 30 -15.68 -7.78 16.77
N VAL A 31 -14.84 -7.21 15.91
CA VAL A 31 -14.44 -7.78 14.62
C VAL A 31 -12.93 -7.67 14.50
N CYS A 32 -12.24 -8.80 14.39
CA CYS A 32 -10.80 -8.89 14.20
C CYS A 32 -10.52 -9.18 12.73
N VAL A 33 -9.69 -8.36 12.08
CA VAL A 33 -9.42 -8.49 10.64
C VAL A 33 -7.93 -8.73 10.41
N ILE A 34 -7.58 -9.81 9.70
CA ILE A 34 -6.22 -10.04 9.19
C ILE A 34 -6.29 -10.12 7.66
N THR A 35 -5.73 -9.11 7.01
CA THR A 35 -5.87 -8.89 5.55
C THR A 35 -4.93 -9.77 4.72
N THR A 36 -3.68 -9.92 5.16
CA THR A 36 -2.66 -10.73 4.49
C THR A 36 -1.49 -11.00 5.44
N ILE A 37 -0.71 -12.02 5.12
CA ILE A 37 0.63 -12.25 5.67
C ILE A 37 1.62 -12.02 4.54
N ALA A 38 2.52 -11.06 4.73
CA ALA A 38 3.58 -10.74 3.78
C ALA A 38 4.88 -10.49 4.55
N PRO A 39 6.04 -10.79 3.97
CA PRO A 39 7.33 -10.43 4.55
C PRO A 39 7.38 -8.92 4.81
N ALA A 40 7.55 -8.56 6.08
CA ALA A 40 7.72 -7.19 6.57
C ALA A 40 8.48 -7.29 7.89
N HIS A 41 9.22 -6.24 8.26
CA HIS A 41 10.02 -6.22 9.49
C HIS A 41 10.94 -7.46 9.61
N THR A 42 11.62 -7.83 8.53
CA THR A 42 12.43 -9.06 8.43
C THR A 42 13.58 -9.12 9.46
N GLU A 43 13.91 -8.00 10.07
CA GLU A 43 14.83 -7.90 11.22
C GLU A 43 14.29 -8.62 12.48
N PHE A 44 12.96 -8.70 12.65
CA PHE A 44 12.32 -9.20 13.88
C PHE A 44 11.49 -10.47 13.69
N PHE A 45 11.32 -10.93 12.44
CA PHE A 45 10.56 -12.13 12.12
C PHE A 45 11.35 -13.09 11.24
N SER A 46 11.39 -14.36 11.63
CA SER A 46 12.12 -15.40 10.90
C SER A 46 11.41 -15.82 9.60
N GLY A 47 10.16 -15.42 9.42
CA GLY A 47 9.38 -15.68 8.20
C GLY A 47 7.88 -15.43 8.37
N PRO A 48 7.09 -15.70 7.31
CA PRO A 48 5.64 -15.48 7.29
C PRO A 48 4.88 -16.14 8.46
N ALA A 49 5.28 -17.33 8.89
CA ALA A 49 4.65 -18.02 10.02
C ALA A 49 4.77 -17.25 11.34
N ASP A 50 5.94 -16.66 11.61
CA ASP A 50 6.14 -15.84 12.82
C ASP A 50 5.35 -14.54 12.75
N ILE A 51 5.26 -13.93 11.55
CA ILE A 51 4.42 -12.75 11.30
C ILE A 51 2.95 -13.09 11.54
N ALA A 52 2.48 -14.25 11.08
CA ALA A 52 1.10 -14.69 11.28
C ALA A 52 0.78 -14.86 12.77
N LYS A 53 1.66 -15.52 13.52
CA LYS A 53 1.51 -15.69 14.96
C LYS A 53 1.45 -14.35 15.70
N ALA A 54 2.32 -13.41 15.34
CA ALA A 54 2.31 -12.08 15.95
C ALA A 54 1.07 -11.27 15.53
N LYS A 55 0.57 -11.42 14.29
CA LYS A 55 -0.70 -10.81 13.87
C LYS A 55 -1.91 -11.41 14.59
N ALA A 56 -1.88 -12.70 14.92
CA ALA A 56 -2.93 -13.39 15.68
C ALA A 56 -3.10 -12.84 17.11
N GLU A 57 -2.12 -12.10 17.64
CA GLU A 57 -2.29 -11.36 18.89
C GLU A 57 -3.43 -10.33 18.86
N ILE A 58 -3.91 -9.94 17.66
CA ILE A 58 -5.13 -9.15 17.52
C ILE A 58 -6.35 -9.79 18.21
N TYR A 59 -6.35 -11.11 18.42
CA TYR A 59 -7.42 -11.82 19.12
C TYR A 59 -7.35 -11.67 20.65
N ALA A 60 -6.23 -11.21 21.21
CA ALA A 60 -5.98 -11.23 22.66
C ALA A 60 -6.94 -10.38 23.50
N GLY A 61 -7.60 -9.40 22.88
CA GLY A 61 -8.64 -8.57 23.47
C GLY A 61 -10.02 -8.78 22.86
N ALA A 62 -10.22 -9.77 21.99
CA ALA A 62 -11.50 -9.97 21.32
C ALA A 62 -12.64 -10.16 22.33
N GLU A 63 -13.76 -9.48 22.10
CA GLU A 63 -14.93 -9.60 22.96
C GLU A 63 -15.64 -10.95 22.78
N PRO A 64 -16.40 -11.43 23.79
CA PRO A 64 -17.29 -12.57 23.60
C PRO A 64 -18.24 -12.35 22.41
N GLY A 65 -18.29 -13.32 21.50
CA GLY A 65 -19.07 -13.21 20.26
C GLY A 65 -18.40 -12.42 19.14
N ALA A 66 -17.12 -12.06 19.29
CA ALA A 66 -16.36 -11.44 18.23
C ALA A 66 -16.26 -12.34 16.98
N VAL A 67 -15.94 -11.71 15.84
CA VAL A 67 -15.79 -12.38 14.54
C VAL A 67 -14.38 -12.20 14.04
N ALA A 68 -13.73 -13.26 13.56
CA ALA A 68 -12.48 -13.16 12.81
C ALA A 68 -12.77 -13.11 11.30
N VAL A 69 -12.20 -12.13 10.60
CA VAL A 69 -12.27 -11.98 9.14
C VAL A 69 -10.89 -12.20 8.57
N LEU A 70 -10.73 -13.28 7.80
CA LEU A 70 -9.42 -13.77 7.35
C LEU A 70 -9.37 -13.98 5.85
N ASN A 71 -8.23 -13.65 5.26
CA ASN A 71 -7.94 -13.96 3.87
C ASN A 71 -7.75 -15.47 3.71
N ARG A 72 -8.56 -16.11 2.86
CA ARG A 72 -8.52 -17.56 2.65
C ARG A 72 -7.55 -18.00 1.56
N ASP A 73 -6.95 -17.05 0.86
CA ASP A 73 -6.00 -17.32 -0.22
C ASP A 73 -4.54 -17.41 0.27
N ILE A 74 -4.28 -17.14 1.55
CA ILE A 74 -2.93 -17.19 2.12
C ILE A 74 -2.63 -18.56 2.76
N PRO A 75 -1.38 -19.04 2.68
CA PRO A 75 -0.98 -20.31 3.30
C PRO A 75 -1.26 -20.38 4.82
N GLU A 76 -1.21 -19.24 5.50
CA GLU A 76 -1.37 -19.14 6.95
C GLU A 76 -2.83 -19.08 7.41
N TYR A 77 -3.81 -19.17 6.49
CA TYR A 77 -5.23 -19.13 6.86
C TYR A 77 -5.60 -20.16 7.93
N ALA A 78 -5.19 -21.43 7.76
CA ALA A 78 -5.56 -22.50 8.69
C ALA A 78 -4.94 -22.29 10.09
N PRO A 79 -3.64 -21.97 10.24
CA PRO A 79 -3.08 -21.55 11.53
C PRO A 79 -3.81 -20.36 12.15
N LEU A 80 -4.07 -19.29 11.39
CA LEU A 80 -4.75 -18.09 11.90
C LEU A 80 -6.19 -18.36 12.34
N ALA A 81 -6.89 -19.26 11.66
CA ALA A 81 -8.22 -19.71 12.03
C ALA A 81 -8.17 -20.51 13.34
N SER A 82 -7.22 -21.44 13.47
CA SER A 82 -7.03 -22.20 14.71
C SER A 82 -6.67 -21.30 15.90
N ASP A 83 -5.85 -20.27 15.70
CA ASP A 83 -5.53 -19.29 16.74
C ASP A 83 -6.77 -18.49 17.18
N ALA A 84 -7.67 -18.14 16.24
CA ALA A 84 -8.93 -17.50 16.56
C ALA A 84 -9.85 -18.42 17.39
N GLU A 85 -9.97 -19.70 17.01
CA GLU A 85 -10.74 -20.70 17.76
C GLU A 85 -10.20 -20.87 19.19
N HIS A 86 -8.88 -20.97 19.36
CA HIS A 86 -8.25 -21.03 20.68
C HIS A 86 -8.48 -19.78 21.53
N ALA A 87 -8.65 -18.62 20.89
CA ALA A 87 -9.02 -17.38 21.56
C ALA A 87 -10.53 -17.30 21.89
N GLY A 88 -11.33 -18.32 21.58
CA GLY A 88 -12.77 -18.37 21.84
C GLY A 88 -13.63 -17.68 20.77
N ILE A 89 -13.07 -17.39 19.60
CA ILE A 89 -13.81 -16.82 18.47
C ILE A 89 -14.44 -17.96 17.68
N GLU A 90 -15.76 -18.14 17.81
CA GLU A 90 -16.49 -19.23 17.15
C GLU A 90 -16.82 -18.92 15.67
N ARG A 91 -16.90 -17.63 15.30
CA ARG A 91 -17.27 -17.22 13.95
C ARG A 91 -16.06 -16.70 13.17
N ILE A 92 -15.63 -17.49 12.19
CA ILE A 92 -14.53 -17.16 11.27
C ILE A 92 -15.10 -16.99 9.86
N VAL A 93 -14.93 -15.80 9.28
CA VAL A 93 -15.40 -15.44 7.96
C VAL A 93 -14.22 -15.34 7.01
N GLY A 94 -14.12 -16.28 6.07
CA GLY A 94 -13.13 -16.25 5.01
C GLY A 94 -13.53 -15.30 3.87
N PHE A 95 -12.59 -14.50 3.38
CA PHE A 95 -12.73 -13.76 2.13
C PHE A 95 -11.62 -14.17 1.14
N GLY A 96 -11.88 -14.08 -0.15
CA GLY A 96 -10.84 -14.38 -1.15
C GLY A 96 -11.35 -14.81 -2.52
N GLU A 97 -10.48 -15.47 -3.28
CA GLU A 97 -10.82 -16.23 -4.49
C GLU A 97 -11.06 -17.72 -4.15
N HIS A 98 -10.62 -18.18 -2.98
CA HIS A 98 -10.76 -19.57 -2.53
C HIS A 98 -12.22 -20.05 -2.57
N PRO A 99 -12.50 -21.28 -3.08
CA PRO A 99 -13.86 -21.80 -3.21
C PRO A 99 -14.74 -21.74 -1.95
N ASP A 100 -14.19 -22.07 -0.77
CA ASP A 100 -14.93 -21.98 0.50
C ASP A 100 -14.78 -20.64 1.25
N ALA A 101 -14.33 -19.56 0.58
CA ALA A 101 -14.49 -18.21 1.12
C ALA A 101 -15.98 -17.81 1.11
N ALA A 102 -16.47 -17.28 2.24
CA ALA A 102 -17.84 -16.82 2.37
C ALA A 102 -18.09 -15.51 1.60
N PHE A 103 -17.06 -14.66 1.51
CA PHE A 103 -17.02 -13.49 0.65
C PHE A 103 -16.02 -13.75 -0.47
N ARG A 104 -16.54 -14.22 -1.62
CA ARG A 104 -15.70 -14.77 -2.69
C ARG A 104 -15.86 -14.03 -4.01
N VAL A 105 -14.75 -13.72 -4.65
CA VAL A 105 -14.72 -13.19 -6.02
C VAL A 105 -15.12 -14.29 -7.01
N LEU A 106 -16.11 -14.01 -7.86
CA LEU A 106 -16.47 -14.84 -9.01
C LEU A 106 -15.77 -14.39 -10.29
N GLY A 107 -15.52 -13.08 -10.41
CA GLY A 107 -14.77 -12.49 -11.52
C GLY A 107 -14.65 -10.98 -11.37
N TYR A 108 -13.70 -10.37 -12.08
CA TYR A 108 -13.58 -8.92 -12.16
C TYR A 108 -12.96 -8.47 -13.48
N THR A 109 -13.29 -7.24 -13.90
CA THR A 109 -12.65 -6.55 -15.02
C THR A 109 -12.05 -5.23 -14.53
N LEU A 110 -10.85 -4.93 -14.99
CA LEU A 110 -10.12 -3.72 -14.61
C LEU A 110 -10.16 -2.71 -15.76
N ASP A 111 -10.41 -1.44 -15.44
CA ASP A 111 -10.24 -0.32 -16.36
C ASP A 111 -9.28 0.73 -15.79
N ALA A 112 -9.12 1.88 -16.45
CA ALA A 112 -8.18 2.92 -16.00
C ALA A 112 -8.59 3.61 -14.67
N THR A 113 -9.86 3.48 -14.29
CA THR A 113 -10.52 4.23 -13.21
C THR A 113 -11.11 3.34 -12.12
N GLY A 114 -11.08 2.02 -12.27
CA GLY A 114 -11.70 1.14 -11.29
C GLY A 114 -11.68 -0.35 -11.65
N SER A 115 -12.39 -1.10 -10.83
CA SER A 115 -12.58 -2.54 -10.97
C SER A 115 -14.07 -2.86 -10.86
N GLU A 116 -14.66 -3.46 -11.89
CA GLU A 116 -15.99 -4.08 -11.81
C GLU A 116 -15.85 -5.48 -11.23
N VAL A 117 -16.61 -5.80 -10.18
CA VAL A 117 -16.45 -7.03 -9.41
C VAL A 117 -17.79 -7.76 -9.34
N GLN A 118 -17.73 -9.07 -9.61
CA GLN A 118 -18.80 -10.03 -9.29
C GLN A 118 -18.32 -10.88 -8.13
N ALA A 119 -19.12 -10.96 -7.07
CA ALA A 119 -18.82 -11.71 -5.87
C ALA A 119 -20.03 -12.50 -5.40
N VAL A 120 -19.78 -13.50 -4.56
CA VAL A 120 -20.80 -14.15 -3.74
C VAL A 120 -20.56 -13.80 -2.28
N THR A 121 -21.64 -13.52 -1.56
CA THR A 121 -21.69 -13.29 -0.12
C THR A 121 -22.64 -14.29 0.52
N PRO A 122 -22.73 -14.38 1.86
CA PRO A 122 -23.72 -15.20 2.53
C PRO A 122 -25.18 -14.87 2.15
N ASP A 123 -25.44 -13.63 1.68
CA ASP A 123 -26.77 -13.15 1.31
C ASP A 123 -27.09 -13.32 -0.18
N GLY A 124 -26.13 -13.78 -0.98
CA GLY A 124 -26.29 -14.03 -2.42
C GLY A 124 -25.18 -13.41 -3.29
N GLU A 125 -25.41 -13.40 -4.59
CA GLU A 125 -24.51 -12.76 -5.55
C GLU A 125 -24.61 -11.23 -5.48
N LEU A 126 -23.47 -10.58 -5.62
CA LEU A 126 -23.32 -9.13 -5.52
C LEU A 126 -22.41 -8.64 -6.66
N SER A 127 -22.87 -7.63 -7.39
CA SER A 127 -22.08 -6.93 -8.41
C SER A 127 -21.87 -5.50 -7.98
N TYR A 128 -20.63 -5.01 -8.01
CA TYR A 128 -20.27 -3.67 -7.56
C TYR A 128 -18.97 -3.17 -8.19
N ARG A 129 -18.74 -1.87 -8.10
CA ARG A 129 -17.52 -1.21 -8.59
C ARG A 129 -16.63 -0.75 -7.44
N VAL A 130 -15.34 -0.98 -7.57
CA VAL A 130 -14.30 -0.34 -6.74
C VAL A 130 -13.69 0.80 -7.54
N GLY A 131 -13.68 2.02 -6.99
CA GLY A 131 -13.17 3.24 -7.64
C GLY A 131 -11.65 3.30 -7.83
N ILE A 132 -10.95 2.16 -7.64
CA ILE A 132 -9.51 2.03 -7.86
C ILE A 132 -9.26 0.74 -8.64
N PRO A 133 -8.45 0.78 -9.71
CA PRO A 133 -8.10 -0.42 -10.44
C PRO A 133 -7.08 -1.27 -9.69
N GLY A 134 -7.26 -2.60 -9.74
CA GLY A 134 -6.25 -3.57 -9.35
C GLY A 134 -6.79 -4.71 -8.51
N ARG A 135 -6.26 -5.92 -8.74
CA ARG A 135 -6.67 -7.14 -8.01
C ARG A 135 -6.61 -6.96 -6.49
N HIS A 136 -5.57 -6.33 -5.96
CA HIS A 136 -5.43 -6.12 -4.52
C HIS A 136 -6.56 -5.24 -3.93
N TRP A 137 -7.07 -4.26 -4.69
CA TRP A 137 -8.24 -3.47 -4.28
C TRP A 137 -9.52 -4.29 -4.33
N VAL A 138 -9.66 -5.19 -5.30
CA VAL A 138 -10.74 -6.18 -5.32
C VAL A 138 -10.67 -7.03 -4.05
N MET A 139 -9.54 -7.66 -3.73
CA MET A 139 -9.40 -8.48 -2.51
C MET A 139 -9.69 -7.70 -1.22
N ASN A 140 -9.15 -6.49 -1.10
CA ASN A 140 -9.41 -5.62 0.05
C ASN A 140 -10.90 -5.25 0.16
N SER A 141 -11.59 -5.07 -0.97
CA SER A 141 -13.02 -4.81 -0.93
C SER A 141 -13.82 -5.95 -0.33
N LEU A 142 -13.48 -7.21 -0.62
CA LEU A 142 -14.16 -8.38 -0.03
C LEU A 142 -13.88 -8.46 1.47
N CYS A 143 -12.66 -8.14 1.90
CA CYS A 143 -12.32 -8.02 3.31
C CYS A 143 -13.20 -6.97 4.02
N VAL A 144 -13.39 -5.81 3.39
CA VAL A 144 -14.24 -4.73 3.93
C VAL A 144 -15.70 -5.17 4.00
N LEU A 145 -16.24 -5.79 2.94
CA LEU A 145 -17.62 -6.28 2.93
C LEU A 145 -17.86 -7.36 4.00
N ALA A 146 -16.90 -8.27 4.19
CA ALA A 146 -16.94 -9.27 5.26
C ALA A 146 -16.92 -8.63 6.66
N ALA A 147 -16.08 -7.60 6.87
CA ALA A 147 -16.03 -6.86 8.13
C ALA A 147 -17.32 -6.07 8.40
N VAL A 148 -17.90 -5.43 7.39
CA VAL A 148 -19.20 -4.74 7.49
C VAL A 148 -20.30 -5.71 7.87
N SER A 149 -20.39 -6.87 7.20
CA SER A 149 -21.34 -7.93 7.54
C SER A 149 -21.14 -8.43 8.97
N ALA A 150 -19.90 -8.64 9.39
CA ALA A 150 -19.56 -9.06 10.75
C ALA A 150 -19.94 -8.04 11.82
N ALA A 151 -19.90 -6.75 11.49
CA ALA A 151 -20.35 -5.66 12.36
C ALA A 151 -21.87 -5.42 12.31
N GLY A 152 -22.64 -6.22 11.55
CA GLY A 152 -24.08 -6.06 11.39
C GLY A 152 -24.50 -4.91 10.46
N GLY A 153 -23.58 -4.41 9.63
CA GLY A 153 -23.84 -3.36 8.67
C GLY A 153 -24.43 -3.86 7.35
N ASP A 154 -24.90 -2.90 6.53
CA ASP A 154 -25.48 -3.16 5.21
C ASP A 154 -24.38 -3.35 4.14
N VAL A 155 -24.19 -4.60 3.72
CA VAL A 155 -23.19 -4.99 2.71
C VAL A 155 -23.44 -4.33 1.36
N SER A 156 -24.70 -4.19 0.94
CA SER A 156 -25.04 -3.59 -0.36
C SER A 156 -24.68 -2.11 -0.37
N ARG A 157 -25.03 -1.38 0.70
CA ARG A 157 -24.64 0.04 0.84
C ARG A 157 -23.14 0.23 0.95
N ALA A 158 -22.43 -0.68 1.61
CA ALA A 158 -20.98 -0.67 1.66
C ALA A 158 -20.38 -0.88 0.25
N ALA A 159 -20.90 -1.84 -0.50
CA ALA A 159 -20.49 -2.10 -1.88
C ALA A 159 -20.69 -0.89 -2.80
N ASP A 160 -21.86 -0.23 -2.72
CA ASP A 160 -22.14 1.00 -3.46
C ASP A 160 -21.14 2.12 -3.12
N SER A 161 -20.71 2.20 -1.87
CA SER A 161 -19.77 3.23 -1.42
C SER A 161 -18.36 3.07 -1.98
N LEU A 162 -17.93 1.84 -2.28
CA LEU A 162 -16.60 1.53 -2.80
C LEU A 162 -16.37 2.11 -4.19
N SER A 163 -17.42 2.41 -4.94
CA SER A 163 -17.33 3.09 -6.24
C SER A 163 -16.71 4.49 -6.14
N ARG A 164 -16.85 5.13 -4.97
CA ARG A 164 -16.32 6.47 -4.66
C ARG A 164 -14.93 6.42 -4.04
N LEU A 165 -14.37 5.23 -3.82
CA LEU A 165 -13.04 5.09 -3.26
C LEU A 165 -12.02 5.66 -4.25
N ALA A 166 -11.22 6.61 -3.80
CA ALA A 166 -10.08 7.12 -4.55
C ALA A 166 -8.79 6.57 -3.94
N ALA A 167 -7.77 6.37 -4.77
CA ALA A 167 -6.46 5.93 -4.29
C ALA A 167 -5.96 6.89 -3.19
N PRO A 168 -5.57 6.39 -2.00
CA PRO A 168 -4.98 7.23 -0.97
C PRO A 168 -3.72 7.93 -1.51
N SER A 169 -3.41 9.11 -0.97
CA SER A 169 -2.14 9.77 -1.26
C SER A 169 -0.97 8.84 -0.94
N GLY A 170 0.06 8.87 -1.79
CA GLY A 170 1.22 8.00 -1.70
C GLY A 170 1.03 6.58 -2.24
N ARG A 171 -0.12 6.25 -2.85
CA ARG A 171 -0.45 4.90 -3.33
C ARG A 171 -0.90 4.85 -4.80
N GLY A 172 -0.10 5.45 -5.67
CA GLY A 172 -0.24 5.37 -7.12
C GLY A 172 -1.11 6.47 -7.74
N GLN A 173 -1.45 7.52 -6.99
CA GLN A 173 -2.16 8.68 -7.54
C GLN A 173 -1.34 9.32 -8.65
N ARG A 174 -2.02 9.78 -9.71
CA ARG A 174 -1.39 10.41 -10.87
C ARG A 174 -1.88 11.84 -10.99
N PHE A 175 -0.95 12.74 -11.23
CA PHE A 175 -1.21 14.17 -11.40
C PHE A 175 -0.54 14.63 -12.69
N GLU A 176 -1.27 15.37 -13.52
CA GLU A 176 -0.64 16.22 -14.53
C GLU A 176 -0.30 17.55 -13.86
N ILE A 177 0.95 17.98 -13.95
CA ILE A 177 1.47 19.21 -13.36
C ILE A 177 1.92 20.12 -14.51
N SER A 178 1.52 21.39 -14.51
CA SER A 178 1.98 22.36 -15.49
C SER A 178 3.41 22.80 -15.16
N VAL A 179 4.22 22.92 -16.19
CA VAL A 179 5.58 23.47 -16.14
C VAL A 179 5.80 24.38 -17.34
N PRO A 180 6.80 25.28 -17.32
CA PRO A 180 7.11 26.11 -18.48
C PRO A 180 7.31 25.27 -19.74
N GLY A 181 6.44 25.47 -20.73
CA GLY A 181 6.51 24.77 -22.02
C GLY A 181 5.80 23.42 -22.10
N GLY A 182 5.06 22.99 -21.07
CA GLY A 182 4.23 21.78 -21.18
C GLY A 182 3.75 21.20 -19.85
N LYS A 183 3.62 19.88 -19.78
CA LYS A 183 3.13 19.14 -18.62
C LYS A 183 4.10 18.06 -18.19
N VAL A 184 4.08 17.74 -16.90
CA VAL A 184 4.77 16.59 -16.29
C VAL A 184 3.73 15.63 -15.75
N LEU A 185 3.92 14.32 -15.94
CA LEU A 185 3.14 13.29 -15.25
C LEU A 185 3.83 12.94 -13.94
N LEU A 186 3.22 13.27 -12.81
CA LEU A 186 3.67 12.86 -11.48
C LEU A 186 2.90 11.64 -10.98
N ILE A 187 3.63 10.62 -10.52
CA ILE A 187 3.11 9.39 -9.91
C ILE A 187 3.52 9.37 -8.43
N ASP A 188 2.53 9.48 -7.55
CA ASP A 188 2.71 9.51 -6.10
C ASP A 188 2.66 8.11 -5.50
N GLU A 189 3.83 7.52 -5.27
CA GLU A 189 4.07 6.21 -4.64
C GLU A 189 4.76 6.37 -3.27
N SER A 190 4.60 7.55 -2.67
CA SER A 190 5.43 8.07 -1.58
C SER A 190 5.08 7.58 -0.17
N TYR A 191 4.06 6.71 -0.02
CA TYR A 191 3.58 6.30 1.30
C TYR A 191 4.53 5.32 2.02
N ASN A 192 4.94 4.24 1.36
CA ASN A 192 5.82 3.25 1.96
C ASN A 192 6.69 2.55 0.90
N ALA A 193 7.79 1.94 1.35
CA ALA A 193 8.70 1.21 0.49
C ALA A 193 9.21 -0.09 1.12
N SER A 194 8.83 -1.20 0.51
CA SER A 194 9.52 -2.49 0.62
C SER A 194 10.25 -2.79 -0.71
N PRO A 195 11.17 -3.77 -0.76
CA PRO A 195 11.80 -4.18 -2.00
C PRO A 195 10.82 -4.55 -3.12
N GLU A 196 9.73 -5.25 -2.78
CA GLU A 196 8.68 -5.65 -3.73
C GLU A 196 7.90 -4.44 -4.22
N ALA A 197 7.50 -3.55 -3.30
CA ALA A 197 6.78 -2.33 -3.66
C ALA A 197 7.65 -1.43 -4.56
N MET A 198 8.95 -1.31 -4.27
CA MET A 198 9.90 -0.57 -5.11
C MET A 198 9.95 -1.13 -6.53
N ARG A 199 10.08 -2.45 -6.69
CA ARG A 199 10.09 -3.11 -8.00
C ARG A 199 8.78 -2.91 -8.76
N ALA A 200 7.64 -3.02 -8.08
CA ALA A 200 6.33 -2.81 -8.70
C ALA A 200 6.17 -1.38 -9.21
N ALA A 201 6.53 -0.38 -8.40
CA ALA A 201 6.44 1.02 -8.79
C ALA A 201 7.40 1.35 -9.96
N LEU A 202 8.63 0.83 -9.93
CA LEU A 202 9.59 0.97 -11.04
C LEU A 202 9.08 0.34 -12.34
N ALA A 203 8.38 -0.79 -12.27
CA ALA A 203 7.71 -1.38 -13.43
C ALA A 203 6.59 -0.49 -13.97
N VAL A 204 5.80 0.15 -13.10
CA VAL A 204 4.78 1.13 -13.49
C VAL A 204 5.40 2.32 -14.21
N LEU A 205 6.50 2.87 -13.69
CA LEU A 205 7.24 3.97 -14.32
C LEU A 205 7.78 3.56 -15.69
N ALA A 206 8.41 2.38 -15.80
CA ALA A 206 8.96 1.86 -17.03
C ALA A 206 7.92 1.73 -18.16
N ALA A 207 6.68 1.38 -17.80
CA ALA A 207 5.58 1.25 -18.74
C ALA A 207 4.99 2.59 -19.20
N GLN A 208 5.35 3.72 -18.59
CA GLN A 208 4.80 5.01 -19.00
C GLN A 208 5.44 5.51 -20.30
N PRO A 209 4.63 6.03 -21.24
CA PRO A 209 5.15 6.77 -22.37
C PRO A 209 5.65 8.14 -21.89
N VAL A 210 6.78 8.59 -22.45
CA VAL A 210 7.24 9.97 -22.34
C VAL A 210 6.79 10.73 -23.59
N THR A 211 6.53 12.03 -23.44
CA THR A 211 6.16 12.91 -24.56
C THR A 211 7.22 13.99 -24.73
N ALA A 212 7.23 14.70 -25.86
CA ALA A 212 8.12 15.85 -26.10
C ALA A 212 9.63 15.62 -25.83
N GLY A 213 10.11 14.37 -25.89
CA GLY A 213 11.51 14.03 -25.56
C GLY A 213 11.83 14.01 -24.06
N GLY A 214 10.82 14.01 -23.19
CA GLY A 214 10.98 13.91 -21.75
C GLY A 214 11.52 12.58 -21.26
N ARG A 215 11.75 12.50 -19.95
CA ARG A 215 12.46 11.43 -19.25
C ARG A 215 11.55 10.72 -18.24
N ARG A 216 11.84 9.45 -17.98
CA ARG A 216 11.32 8.71 -16.81
C ARG A 216 12.26 8.92 -15.63
N ILE A 217 11.80 9.67 -14.63
CA ILE A 217 12.58 10.04 -13.46
C ILE A 217 12.07 9.27 -12.25
N ALA A 218 12.91 8.39 -11.69
CA ALA A 218 12.63 7.67 -10.46
C ALA A 218 13.26 8.42 -9.27
N VAL A 219 12.44 8.92 -8.35
CA VAL A 219 12.89 9.56 -7.11
C VAL A 219 12.67 8.58 -5.96
N LEU A 220 13.76 7.97 -5.50
CA LEU A 220 13.74 6.84 -4.58
C LEU A 220 14.33 7.22 -3.23
N GLY A 221 13.55 7.00 -2.17
CA GLY A 221 13.93 7.21 -0.78
C GLY A 221 14.20 5.89 -0.06
N ASP A 222 15.01 5.93 0.99
CA ASP A 222 15.38 4.75 1.80
C ASP A 222 14.18 3.83 2.11
N MET A 223 14.43 2.53 1.95
CA MET A 223 13.62 1.44 2.50
C MET A 223 14.05 1.24 3.96
N LEU A 224 13.12 1.40 4.90
CA LEU A 224 13.39 1.22 6.33
C LEU A 224 13.13 -0.24 6.74
N GLU A 225 13.59 -0.61 7.94
CA GLU A 225 13.27 -1.90 8.59
C GLU A 225 13.79 -3.14 7.84
N LEU A 226 14.93 -2.99 7.16
CA LEU A 226 15.64 -4.07 6.45
C LEU A 226 16.79 -4.69 7.25
N GLY A 227 17.07 -4.20 8.46
CA GLY A 227 18.18 -4.67 9.31
C GLY A 227 19.52 -4.72 8.57
N ASP A 228 20.25 -5.81 8.77
CA ASP A 228 21.59 -6.04 8.19
C ASP A 228 21.60 -6.10 6.65
N GLU A 229 20.45 -6.37 6.01
CA GLU A 229 20.33 -6.45 4.55
C GLU A 229 20.17 -5.07 3.89
N THR A 230 20.12 -3.98 4.66
CA THR A 230 19.85 -2.62 4.16
C THR A 230 20.72 -2.26 2.96
N VAL A 231 22.04 -2.42 3.05
CA VAL A 231 22.96 -2.04 1.96
C VAL A 231 22.74 -2.90 0.70
N GLU A 232 22.63 -4.21 0.88
CA GLU A 232 22.45 -5.16 -0.22
C GLU A 232 21.14 -4.90 -0.97
N ARG A 233 20.03 -4.80 -0.23
CA ARG A 233 18.68 -4.63 -0.80
C ARG A 233 18.53 -3.30 -1.54
N HIS A 234 19.18 -2.23 -1.07
CA HIS A 234 19.22 -0.96 -1.80
C HIS A 234 20.04 -1.08 -3.09
N ALA A 235 21.23 -1.70 -3.04
CA ALA A 235 22.05 -1.89 -4.23
C ALA A 235 21.35 -2.77 -5.30
N GLU A 236 20.62 -3.80 -4.87
CA GLU A 236 19.87 -4.70 -5.76
C GLU A 236 18.80 -4.00 -6.60
N LEU A 237 18.28 -2.85 -6.15
CA LEU A 237 17.30 -2.06 -6.90
C LEU A 237 17.85 -1.59 -8.25
N ALA A 238 19.17 -1.50 -8.44
CA ALA A 238 19.79 -1.06 -9.69
C ALA A 238 19.23 -1.80 -10.91
N LYS A 239 19.00 -3.12 -10.79
CA LYS A 239 18.40 -3.95 -11.85
C LYS A 239 16.97 -3.54 -12.17
N ALA A 240 16.17 -3.23 -11.15
CA ALA A 240 14.78 -2.82 -11.29
C ALA A 240 14.64 -1.41 -11.88
N THR A 241 15.67 -0.56 -11.73
CA THR A 241 15.61 0.79 -12.26
C THR A 241 15.73 0.88 -13.79
N ASN A 242 16.06 -0.19 -14.51
CA ASN A 242 16.43 -0.14 -15.94
C ASN A 242 15.43 0.55 -16.88
N GLY A 243 14.14 0.64 -16.50
CA GLY A 243 13.14 1.39 -17.25
C GLY A 243 13.09 2.90 -16.93
N ALA A 244 13.92 3.40 -16.01
CA ALA A 244 14.07 4.81 -15.69
C ALA A 244 15.31 5.40 -16.37
N ASP A 245 15.12 6.54 -17.02
CA ASP A 245 16.17 7.30 -17.69
C ASP A 245 17.08 7.97 -16.65
N ILE A 246 16.48 8.53 -15.59
CA ILE A 246 17.17 9.19 -14.48
C ILE A 246 16.70 8.60 -13.15
N VAL A 247 17.64 8.38 -12.22
CA VAL A 247 17.36 7.94 -10.85
C VAL A 247 17.95 8.94 -9.87
N CYS A 248 17.09 9.44 -8.98
CA CYS A 248 17.44 10.33 -7.88
C CYS A 248 17.31 9.57 -6.55
N CYS A 249 18.30 9.72 -5.69
CA CYS A 249 18.42 8.99 -4.42
C CYS A 249 18.20 9.94 -3.23
N VAL A 250 17.37 9.56 -2.28
CA VAL A 250 17.05 10.35 -1.09
C VAL A 250 17.26 9.53 0.19
N GLY A 251 18.10 10.02 1.09
CA GLY A 251 18.46 9.30 2.31
C GLY A 251 19.83 8.64 2.24
N GLU A 252 20.26 8.08 3.37
CA GLU A 252 21.62 7.58 3.55
C GLU A 252 21.78 6.19 2.92
N ALA A 253 20.79 5.30 3.10
CA ALA A 253 20.86 3.94 2.59
C ALA A 253 20.80 3.88 1.05
N MET A 254 20.11 4.85 0.43
CA MET A 254 20.08 5.03 -1.03
C MET A 254 21.45 5.36 -1.64
N GLY A 255 22.47 5.66 -0.83
CA GLY A 255 23.87 5.70 -1.28
C GLY A 255 24.35 4.38 -1.89
N ALA A 256 23.85 3.24 -1.40
CA ALA A 256 24.18 1.93 -1.97
C ALA A 256 23.64 1.77 -3.40
N LEU A 257 22.40 2.20 -3.64
CA LEU A 257 21.82 2.25 -4.99
C LEU A 257 22.58 3.24 -5.88
N TRP A 258 22.85 4.44 -5.36
CA TRP A 258 23.58 5.48 -6.10
C TRP A 258 24.89 4.93 -6.66
N ASN A 259 25.68 4.25 -5.81
CA ASN A 259 26.97 3.68 -6.21
C ASN A 259 26.85 2.54 -7.22
N ALA A 260 25.76 1.78 -7.19
CA ALA A 260 25.49 0.69 -8.13
C ALA A 260 24.98 1.17 -9.51
N LEU A 261 24.53 2.43 -9.63
CA LEU A 261 24.05 3.01 -10.88
C LEU A 261 25.18 3.52 -11.77
N PRO A 262 25.05 3.42 -13.12
CA PRO A 262 25.97 4.09 -14.03
C PRO A 262 25.82 5.61 -13.95
N GLU A 263 26.93 6.35 -14.11
CA GLU A 263 26.94 7.81 -13.99
C GLU A 263 25.94 8.51 -14.92
N SER A 264 25.72 7.98 -16.12
CA SER A 264 24.77 8.52 -17.09
C SER A 264 23.30 8.51 -16.66
N ARG A 265 22.94 7.72 -15.64
CA ARG A 265 21.57 7.59 -15.13
C ARG A 265 21.40 8.22 -13.75
N ARG A 266 22.46 8.77 -13.16
CA ARG A 266 22.42 9.42 -11.86
C ARG A 266 21.88 10.84 -12.02
N GLY A 267 20.75 11.12 -11.39
CA GLY A 267 20.20 12.47 -11.28
C GLY A 267 20.87 13.23 -10.13
N PHE A 268 20.23 13.25 -8.96
CA PHE A 268 20.81 13.82 -7.75
C PHE A 268 20.76 12.85 -6.57
N ALA A 269 21.64 13.08 -5.60
CA ALA A 269 21.56 12.48 -4.27
C ALA A 269 21.25 13.58 -3.25
N ALA A 270 20.26 13.36 -2.40
CA ALA A 270 19.84 14.29 -1.36
C ALA A 270 19.75 13.59 -0.01
N LYS A 271 20.05 14.31 1.08
CA LYS A 271 19.90 13.75 2.43
C LYS A 271 18.45 13.72 2.91
N THR A 272 17.63 14.67 2.46
CA THR A 272 16.25 14.82 2.90
C THR A 272 15.30 15.00 1.73
N SER A 273 14.03 14.63 1.94
CA SER A 273 12.94 14.86 0.97
C SER A 273 12.73 16.34 0.66
N ARG A 274 13.01 17.25 1.61
CA ARG A 274 12.97 18.70 1.39
C ARG A 274 14.04 19.16 0.39
N ASP A 275 15.28 18.71 0.55
CA ASP A 275 16.37 19.09 -0.35
C ASP A 275 16.11 18.53 -1.76
N ALA A 276 15.64 17.28 -1.82
CA ALA A 276 15.21 16.64 -3.06
C ALA A 276 14.12 17.45 -3.77
N ALA A 277 13.11 17.93 -3.05
CA ALA A 277 12.03 18.74 -3.61
C ALA A 277 12.54 20.03 -4.25
N GLN A 278 13.49 20.72 -3.62
CA GLN A 278 14.06 21.97 -4.14
C GLN A 278 14.86 21.75 -5.43
N ILE A 279 15.63 20.66 -5.50
CA ILE A 279 16.40 20.30 -6.69
C ILE A 279 15.45 19.91 -7.82
N LEU A 280 14.52 18.98 -7.54
CA LEU A 280 13.63 18.41 -8.53
C LEU A 280 12.72 19.46 -9.17
N SER A 281 12.20 20.42 -8.38
CA SER A 281 11.35 21.51 -8.90
C SER A 281 12.04 22.41 -9.93
N ARG A 282 13.38 22.34 -10.05
CA ARG A 282 14.17 23.11 -11.02
C ARG A 282 14.64 22.26 -12.22
N ASP A 283 14.58 20.94 -12.10
CA ASP A 283 15.14 20.01 -13.10
C ASP A 283 14.06 19.32 -13.95
N VAL A 284 12.82 19.26 -13.48
CA VAL A 284 11.71 18.67 -14.25
C VAL A 284 11.34 19.57 -15.43
N GLY A 285 11.10 18.94 -16.58
CA GLY A 285 10.77 19.62 -17.83
C GLY A 285 9.55 19.01 -18.52
N PRO A 286 9.04 19.69 -19.57
CA PRO A 286 7.85 19.25 -20.27
C PRO A 286 8.02 17.84 -20.85
N GLY A 287 7.03 16.99 -20.62
CA GLY A 287 6.99 15.61 -21.10
C GLY A 287 7.66 14.59 -20.18
N ASP A 288 8.28 15.03 -19.07
CA ASP A 288 8.83 14.15 -18.05
C ASP A 288 7.71 13.34 -17.35
N VAL A 289 8.06 12.13 -16.92
CA VAL A 289 7.28 11.29 -16.02
C VAL A 289 8.08 11.09 -14.75
N VAL A 290 7.58 11.61 -13.63
CA VAL A 290 8.25 11.56 -12.33
C VAL A 290 7.50 10.59 -11.42
N MET A 291 8.21 9.64 -10.84
CA MET A 291 7.66 8.76 -9.80
C MET A 291 8.41 8.98 -8.48
N VAL A 292 7.68 9.25 -7.40
CA VAL A 292 8.25 9.46 -6.07
C VAL A 292 7.90 8.28 -5.17
N LYS A 293 8.91 7.60 -4.61
CA LYS A 293 8.71 6.46 -3.72
C LYS A 293 9.74 6.42 -2.59
N GLY A 294 9.31 6.07 -1.39
CA GLY A 294 10.18 5.82 -0.24
C GLY A 294 9.38 5.47 1.00
N SER A 295 10.06 5.11 2.08
CA SER A 295 9.38 4.77 3.35
C SER A 295 8.71 5.99 3.98
N ALA A 296 7.60 5.77 4.71
CA ALA A 296 6.83 6.83 5.35
C ALA A 296 7.69 7.77 6.22
N GLY A 297 8.69 7.21 6.92
CA GLY A 297 9.60 7.95 7.79
C GLY A 297 10.39 9.08 7.08
N LEU A 298 10.61 8.97 5.76
CA LEU A 298 11.33 9.98 4.99
C LEU A 298 10.43 11.15 4.53
N LYS A 299 9.11 11.03 4.70
CA LYS A 299 8.12 12.03 4.30
C LYS A 299 8.25 12.42 2.82
N MET A 300 8.46 11.44 1.94
CA MET A 300 8.66 11.65 0.51
C MET A 300 7.49 12.38 -0.17
N GLY A 301 6.28 12.31 0.41
CA GLY A 301 5.13 13.10 -0.04
C GLY A 301 5.36 14.61 -0.06
N GLN A 302 6.34 15.14 0.67
CA GLN A 302 6.74 16.55 0.58
C GLN A 302 7.23 16.95 -0.82
N ILE A 303 7.87 16.02 -1.54
CA ILE A 303 8.31 16.23 -2.92
C ILE A 303 7.08 16.35 -3.82
N VAL A 304 6.08 15.48 -3.61
CA VAL A 304 4.83 15.48 -4.37
C VAL A 304 4.06 16.78 -4.14
N THR A 305 3.92 17.22 -2.89
CA THR A 305 3.30 18.51 -2.57
C THR A 305 4.04 19.67 -3.22
N ALA A 306 5.38 19.71 -3.11
CA ALA A 306 6.17 20.80 -3.68
C ALA A 306 6.03 20.92 -5.21
N LEU A 307 6.01 19.80 -5.92
CA LEU A 307 5.80 19.80 -7.37
C LEU A 307 4.38 20.26 -7.73
N LYS A 308 3.37 19.87 -6.96
CA LYS A 308 1.99 20.33 -7.16
C LYS A 308 1.81 21.81 -6.84
N ASP A 309 2.50 22.34 -5.83
CA ASP A 309 2.40 23.76 -5.48
C ASP A 309 3.14 24.67 -6.47
N ALA A 310 4.14 24.13 -7.19
CA ALA A 310 4.82 24.83 -8.28
C ALA A 310 3.87 25.11 -9.46
N ASP A 311 2.93 24.18 -9.74
CA ASP A 311 1.82 24.34 -10.70
C ASP A 311 1.01 25.61 -10.43
N VAL A 312 0.57 25.77 -9.18
CA VAL A 312 -0.35 26.83 -8.74
C VAL A 312 0.28 28.22 -8.81
N ARG A 313 1.62 28.31 -8.77
CA ARG A 313 2.33 29.60 -8.82
C ARG A 313 2.53 30.14 -10.23
N GLU A 314 2.32 29.33 -11.27
CA GLU A 314 2.41 29.78 -12.66
C GLU A 314 1.05 30.15 -13.27
N GLU A 315 -0.07 29.80 -12.62
CA GLU A 315 -1.42 30.19 -13.02
C GLU A 315 -1.92 31.53 -12.42
N GLY A 316 -1.10 32.22 -11.60
CA GLY A 316 -1.42 33.50 -10.96
C GLY A 316 -0.54 34.65 -11.40
#